data_AF-J6F7C6-F1
#
_entry.id   AF-J6F7C6-F1
#
_cell.length_a   1.000
_cell.length_b   1.000
_cell.length_c   1.000
_cell.angle_alpha   90.00
_cell.angle_beta   90.00
_cell.angle_gamma   90.00
#
_symmetry.space_group_name_H-M   'P 1'
#
loop_
_entity.id
_entity.type
_entity.pdbx_description
1 polymer ?
#
loop_
_entity_poly.entity_id
_entity_poly.type
_entity_poly.pdbx_seq_one_letter_code
_entity_poly.pdbx_strand_id
1 'polypeptide(L)'
;MQRLGIHVDFCDSQWAIPEPRHIPPLQPAEDIVLDLSIMIALCCDSTHHPLPADEYELESRFRTMKLASSPEGSDGPADNRLVLGNYTNATRDLRDQLRCEIRRPLITEMIHRLNGRTVRFWITREVRDRLPKLVDVIGGERERYRAQAMFNANNFWAGSRWEGKVSENLRDFRVRVLEDEPSWTAEGVSPQHERILSTPFDSAVAHVCREMLSSSEDTPTETPATGFPPDTDGQAMQPRPTGKPKNMRISRNPQRARVGTRFTNSKLPSGHTLRTLLAGIAGGMTILTNNRGAVLKVLREQGVMEGIPFAYAEEGTKEDGQDAHRARIWIVNPSSLAEWRRCQVEKANTELIEQYPGARIERIV
;
A
#
# COMPACT_ATOMS: atom_id res chain seq x y z
N MET A 1 -36.04 -25.45 22.68
CA MET A 1 -36.28 -24.26 21.82
C MET A 1 -37.76 -24.00 21.56
N GLN A 2 -38.64 -24.99 21.37
CA GLN A 2 -40.10 -24.74 21.28
C GLN A 2 -40.76 -24.18 22.57
N ARG A 3 -40.18 -24.43 23.75
CA ARG A 3 -40.63 -23.78 25.01
C ARG A 3 -40.33 -22.28 25.11
N LEU A 4 -39.68 -21.69 24.11
CA LEU A 4 -39.42 -20.24 24.00
C LEU A 4 -40.28 -19.58 22.91
N GLY A 5 -41.24 -20.28 22.30
CA GLY A 5 -42.09 -19.73 21.24
C GLY A 5 -41.37 -19.50 19.89
N ILE A 6 -40.18 -20.05 19.71
CA ILE A 6 -39.43 -19.94 18.44
C ILE A 6 -39.66 -21.23 17.65
N HIS A 7 -40.38 -21.09 16.53
CA HIS A 7 -40.46 -22.11 15.48
C HIS A 7 -39.38 -21.80 14.44
N VAL A 8 -38.52 -22.77 14.15
CA VAL A 8 -37.52 -22.67 13.09
C VAL A 8 -37.90 -23.71 12.06
N ASP A 9 -38.48 -23.26 10.95
CA ASP A 9 -38.75 -24.09 9.79
C ASP A 9 -37.56 -23.99 8.84
N PHE A 10 -36.91 -25.13 8.59
CA PHE A 10 -35.92 -25.22 7.54
C PHE A 10 -36.67 -25.41 6.22
N CYS A 11 -36.55 -24.44 5.32
CA CYS A 11 -37.20 -24.51 4.02
C CYS A 11 -36.53 -25.62 3.19
N ASP A 12 -37.29 -26.64 2.77
CA ASP A 12 -36.88 -27.73 1.86
C ASP A 12 -36.71 -27.27 0.40
N SER A 13 -36.34 -26.01 0.17
CA SER A 13 -36.07 -25.50 -1.17
C SER A 13 -34.57 -25.23 -1.33
N GLN A 14 -34.01 -25.84 -2.37
CA GLN A 14 -32.68 -25.60 -2.88
C GLN A 14 -32.39 -24.10 -2.83
N TRP A 15 -31.41 -23.69 -2.02
CA TRP A 15 -30.86 -22.36 -2.11
C TRP A 15 -30.26 -22.23 -3.52
N ALA A 16 -31.01 -21.64 -4.44
CA ALA A 16 -30.46 -21.18 -5.69
C ALA A 16 -29.38 -20.18 -5.32
N ILE A 17 -28.11 -20.54 -5.54
CA ILE A 17 -27.01 -19.59 -5.47
C ILE A 17 -27.41 -18.47 -6.44
N PRO A 18 -27.61 -17.23 -5.96
CA PRO A 18 -27.96 -16.14 -6.85
C PRO A 18 -26.90 -16.10 -7.96
N GLU A 19 -27.32 -16.08 -9.22
CA GLU A 19 -26.37 -15.92 -10.31
C GLU A 19 -25.52 -14.67 -10.02
N PRO A 20 -24.18 -14.74 -10.17
CA PRO A 20 -23.32 -13.59 -9.95
C PRO A 20 -23.82 -12.46 -10.86
N ARG A 21 -24.43 -11.43 -10.27
CA ARG A 21 -24.83 -10.25 -11.03
C ARG A 21 -23.56 -9.69 -11.66
N HIS A 22 -23.56 -9.53 -12.98
CA HIS A 22 -22.50 -8.83 -13.70
C HIS A 22 -22.51 -7.36 -13.26
N ILE A 23 -21.74 -7.04 -12.23
CA ILE A 23 -21.52 -5.65 -11.81
C ILE A 23 -20.54 -5.03 -12.81
N PRO A 24 -20.93 -4.00 -13.57
CA PRO A 24 -19.99 -3.33 -14.46
C PRO A 24 -18.81 -2.78 -13.65
N PRO A 25 -17.59 -2.76 -14.22
CA PRO A 25 -16.40 -2.38 -13.48
C PRO A 25 -16.51 -0.94 -12.99
N LEU A 26 -16.35 -0.75 -11.67
CA LEU A 26 -16.34 0.58 -11.06
C LEU A 26 -15.24 1.45 -11.68
N GLN A 27 -15.60 2.69 -11.96
CA GLN A 27 -14.76 3.65 -12.66
C GLN A 27 -14.25 4.72 -11.68
N PRO A 28 -12.97 5.11 -11.75
CA PRO A 28 -12.49 6.25 -10.98
C PRO A 28 -13.25 7.53 -11.34
N ALA A 29 -13.38 8.42 -10.37
CA ALA A 29 -13.79 9.80 -10.57
C ALA A 29 -12.72 10.58 -11.36
N GLU A 30 -13.11 11.72 -11.92
CA GLU A 30 -12.18 12.65 -12.58
C GLU A 30 -11.12 13.18 -11.60
N ASP A 31 -11.51 13.44 -10.36
CA ASP A 31 -10.61 13.82 -9.28
C ASP A 31 -10.20 12.60 -8.48
N ILE A 32 -8.88 12.39 -8.38
CA ILE A 32 -8.27 11.28 -7.65
C ILE A 32 -7.34 11.85 -6.59
N VAL A 33 -7.62 11.57 -5.32
CA VAL A 33 -6.73 11.93 -4.22
C VAL A 33 -5.74 10.80 -3.94
N LEU A 34 -4.46 11.13 -3.87
CA LEU A 34 -3.36 10.20 -3.70
C LEU A 34 -2.92 10.18 -2.23
N ASP A 35 -2.95 9.00 -1.62
CA ASP A 35 -2.33 8.76 -0.32
C ASP A 35 -0.80 8.84 -0.42
N LEU A 36 -0.13 9.13 0.70
CA LEU A 36 1.34 9.21 0.76
C LEU A 36 1.99 7.93 0.22
N SER A 37 1.37 6.78 0.49
CA SER A 37 1.85 5.49 0.03
C SER A 37 1.88 5.35 -1.49
N ILE A 38 0.99 6.03 -2.20
CA ILE A 38 0.96 6.07 -3.66
C ILE A 38 1.96 7.06 -4.21
N MET A 39 2.13 8.20 -3.54
CA MET A 39 3.20 9.14 -3.91
C MET A 39 4.57 8.45 -3.86
N ILE A 40 4.80 7.64 -2.82
CA ILE A 40 5.99 6.79 -2.71
C ILE A 40 6.05 5.75 -3.83
N ALA A 41 4.96 5.00 -4.05
CA ALA A 41 4.91 3.96 -5.07
C ALA A 41 5.15 4.51 -6.48
N LEU A 42 4.59 5.69 -6.80
CA LEU A 42 4.80 6.34 -8.08
C LEU A 42 6.23 6.85 -8.23
N CYS A 43 6.97 7.20 -7.18
CA CYS A 43 8.37 7.62 -7.33
C CYS A 43 9.35 6.44 -7.35
N CYS A 44 8.95 5.30 -6.79
CA CYS A 44 9.86 4.23 -6.41
C CYS A 44 10.61 3.62 -7.61
N ASP A 45 11.83 3.14 -7.35
CA ASP A 45 12.67 2.49 -8.35
C ASP A 45 11.98 1.29 -8.99
N SER A 46 11.27 0.46 -8.22
CA SER A 46 10.55 -0.71 -8.75
C SER A 46 9.58 -0.37 -9.87
N THR A 47 8.94 0.80 -9.83
CA THR A 47 8.01 1.26 -10.86
C THR A 47 8.73 1.77 -12.12
N HIS A 48 9.93 2.34 -11.99
CA HIS A 48 10.60 3.04 -13.08
C HIS A 48 11.82 2.32 -13.68
N HIS A 49 12.57 1.58 -12.88
CA HIS A 49 13.75 0.84 -13.29
C HIS A 49 13.35 -0.36 -14.16
N PRO A 50 14.17 -0.82 -15.13
CA PRO A 50 13.90 -2.05 -15.87
C PRO A 50 13.52 -3.22 -14.96
N LEU A 51 12.48 -3.97 -15.35
CA LEU A 51 12.11 -5.19 -14.63
C LEU A 51 13.22 -6.23 -14.79
N PRO A 52 13.46 -7.08 -13.77
CA PRO A 52 14.44 -8.15 -13.88
C PRO A 52 14.03 -9.15 -14.96
N ALA A 53 15.00 -9.65 -15.71
CA ALA A 53 14.79 -10.60 -16.80
C ALA A 53 14.47 -12.01 -16.30
N ASP A 54 14.97 -12.36 -15.12
CA ASP A 54 14.77 -13.66 -14.50
C ASP A 54 14.72 -13.58 -12.96
N GLU A 55 14.36 -14.70 -12.35
CA GLU A 55 14.22 -14.82 -10.91
C GLU A 55 15.55 -14.57 -10.18
N TYR A 56 16.67 -14.97 -10.77
CA TYR A 56 17.99 -14.74 -10.18
C TYR A 56 18.31 -13.24 -10.13
N GLU A 57 18.02 -12.51 -11.21
CA GLU A 57 18.21 -11.06 -11.23
C GLU A 57 17.33 -10.38 -10.16
N LEU A 58 16.06 -10.76 -10.04
CA LEU A 58 15.14 -10.29 -9.00
C LEU A 58 15.74 -10.45 -7.59
N GLU A 59 16.28 -11.62 -7.31
CA GLU A 59 16.86 -11.96 -6.01
C GLU A 59 18.18 -11.20 -5.77
N SER A 60 19.04 -11.13 -6.78
CA SER A 60 20.36 -10.50 -6.71
C SER A 60 20.31 -8.99 -6.46
N ARG A 61 19.21 -8.31 -6.81
CA ARG A 61 18.98 -6.89 -6.52
C ARG A 61 18.85 -6.59 -5.02
N PHE A 62 18.50 -7.60 -4.22
CA PHE A 62 18.21 -7.43 -2.79
C PHE A 62 18.94 -8.43 -1.88
N ARG A 63 19.81 -9.28 -2.43
CA ARG A 63 20.67 -10.20 -1.68
C ARG A 63 22.13 -9.93 -2.02
N THR A 64 22.93 -9.65 -1.00
CA THR A 64 24.38 -9.53 -1.16
C THR A 64 25.00 -10.91 -1.41
N MET A 65 25.96 -10.99 -2.32
CA MET A 65 26.72 -12.21 -2.59
C MET A 65 27.68 -12.52 -1.43
N LYS A 66 28.04 -13.80 -1.32
CA LYS A 66 29.08 -14.29 -0.41
C LYS A 66 29.82 -15.46 -1.06
N LEU A 67 31.06 -15.69 -0.64
CA LEU A 67 31.78 -16.91 -1.01
C LEU A 67 31.09 -18.12 -0.36
N ALA A 68 30.91 -19.19 -1.14
CA ALA A 68 30.42 -20.46 -0.63
C ALA A 68 31.39 -20.99 0.44
N SER A 69 30.86 -21.34 1.60
CA SER A 69 31.66 -22.02 2.62
C SER A 69 31.77 -23.49 2.21
N SER A 70 32.99 -24.03 2.15
CA SER A 70 33.18 -25.47 2.05
C SER A 70 32.47 -26.14 3.24
N PRO A 71 31.69 -27.22 3.03
CA PRO A 71 31.07 -27.94 4.15
C PRO A 71 32.16 -28.39 5.13
N GLU A 72 31.92 -28.18 6.43
CA GLU A 72 32.84 -28.55 7.50
C GLU A 72 33.27 -30.02 7.33
N GLY A 73 34.58 -30.26 7.20
CA GLY A 73 35.15 -31.60 7.02
C GLY A 73 35.43 -32.04 5.58
N SER A 74 35.35 -31.14 4.59
CA SER A 74 35.81 -31.42 3.23
C SER A 74 37.25 -30.98 2.99
N ASP A 75 38.17 -31.93 2.77
CA ASP A 75 39.55 -31.70 2.31
C ASP A 75 39.64 -31.24 0.83
N GLY A 76 38.55 -30.63 0.33
CA GLY A 76 38.45 -30.14 -1.03
C GLY A 76 39.07 -28.75 -1.21
N PRO A 77 39.51 -28.38 -2.42
CA PRO A 77 39.97 -27.03 -2.70
C PRO A 77 38.87 -26.01 -2.35
N ALA A 78 39.29 -24.84 -1.86
CA ALA A 78 38.39 -23.74 -1.52
C ALA A 78 37.39 -23.53 -2.65
N ASP A 79 36.10 -23.59 -2.29
CA ASP A 79 35.03 -23.49 -3.23
C ASP A 79 34.89 -22.03 -3.70
N ASN A 80 35.55 -21.70 -4.81
CA ASN A 80 35.48 -20.38 -5.45
C ASN A 80 34.12 -20.18 -6.15
N ARG A 81 33.03 -20.35 -5.41
CA ARG A 81 31.67 -20.09 -5.87
C ARG A 81 31.09 -18.89 -5.12
N LEU A 82 30.46 -17.99 -5.86
CA LEU A 82 29.70 -16.88 -5.28
C LEU A 82 28.22 -17.26 -5.25
N VAL A 83 27.63 -17.20 -4.06
CA VAL A 83 26.21 -17.52 -3.83
C VAL A 83 25.49 -16.31 -3.26
N LEU A 84 24.19 -16.19 -3.52
CA LEU A 84 23.38 -15.14 -2.91
C LEU A 84 23.21 -15.40 -1.41
N GLY A 85 23.48 -14.40 -0.59
CA GLY A 85 23.32 -14.41 0.87
C GLY A 85 21.85 -14.48 1.31
N ASN A 86 21.60 -14.32 2.60
CA ASN A 86 20.24 -14.34 3.14
C ASN A 86 19.58 -12.96 3.03
N TYR A 87 18.25 -12.96 3.02
CA TYR A 87 17.47 -11.74 3.17
C TYR A 87 17.54 -11.18 4.59
N THR A 88 17.56 -9.85 4.69
CA THR A 88 16.95 -9.14 5.82
C THR A 88 15.44 -9.03 5.61
N ASN A 89 14.67 -8.72 6.66
CA ASN A 89 13.23 -8.46 6.51
C ASN A 89 12.95 -7.35 5.48
N ALA A 90 13.69 -6.25 5.54
CA ALA A 90 13.52 -5.13 4.61
C ALA A 90 13.79 -5.51 3.15
N THR A 91 14.89 -6.23 2.89
CA THR A 91 15.23 -6.66 1.52
C THR A 91 14.28 -7.71 0.98
N ARG A 92 13.73 -8.59 1.84
CA ARG A 92 12.69 -9.55 1.43
C ARG A 92 11.43 -8.81 1.00
N ASP A 93 11.00 -7.84 1.79
CA ASP A 93 9.78 -7.07 1.52
C ASP A 93 9.93 -6.28 0.21
N LEU A 94 11.08 -5.64 -0.05
CA LEU A 94 11.37 -4.96 -1.32
C LEU A 94 11.35 -5.92 -2.52
N ARG A 95 11.92 -7.12 -2.37
CA ARG A 95 11.87 -8.17 -3.40
C ARG A 95 10.43 -8.61 -3.68
N ASP A 96 9.63 -8.82 -2.64
CA ASP A 96 8.23 -9.21 -2.79
C ASP A 96 7.39 -8.11 -3.46
N GLN A 97 7.67 -6.84 -3.16
CA GLN A 97 7.07 -5.69 -3.85
C GLN A 97 7.46 -5.63 -5.33
N LEU A 98 8.75 -5.81 -5.67
CA LEU A 98 9.18 -5.88 -7.07
C LEU A 98 8.54 -7.06 -7.80
N ARG A 99 8.39 -8.22 -7.14
CA ARG A 99 7.66 -9.36 -7.70
C ARG A 99 6.18 -9.04 -7.97
N CYS A 100 5.53 -8.27 -7.09
CA CYS A 100 4.17 -7.79 -7.33
C CYS A 100 4.12 -6.85 -8.56
N GLU A 101 5.09 -5.95 -8.70
CA GLU A 101 5.19 -5.01 -9.81
C GLU A 101 5.45 -5.73 -11.15
N ILE A 102 6.22 -6.83 -11.18
CA ILE A 102 6.38 -7.67 -12.38
C ILE A 102 5.03 -8.24 -12.83
N ARG A 103 4.22 -8.74 -11.88
CA ARG A 103 2.95 -9.42 -12.18
C ARG A 103 1.84 -8.45 -12.57
N ARG A 104 1.79 -7.29 -11.93
CA ARG A 104 0.77 -6.27 -12.17
C ARG A 104 1.36 -4.88 -11.93
N PRO A 105 2.01 -4.30 -12.95
CA PRO A 105 2.66 -3.01 -12.83
C PRO A 105 1.66 -1.91 -12.47
N LEU A 106 2.03 -1.03 -11.53
CA LEU A 106 1.19 0.07 -11.08
C LEU A 106 0.72 0.96 -12.25
N ILE A 107 1.64 1.32 -13.14
CA ILE A 107 1.32 2.22 -14.26
C ILE A 107 0.38 1.55 -15.26
N THR A 108 0.56 0.24 -15.54
CA THR A 108 -0.39 -0.51 -16.38
C THR A 108 -1.78 -0.56 -15.74
N GLU A 109 -1.86 -0.81 -14.43
CA GLU A 109 -3.14 -0.76 -13.71
C GLU A 109 -3.79 0.61 -13.84
N MET A 110 -3.02 1.70 -13.73
CA MET A 110 -3.53 3.05 -13.90
C MET A 110 -4.02 3.32 -15.32
N ILE A 111 -3.22 3.00 -16.34
CA ILE A 111 -3.61 3.16 -17.76
C ILE A 111 -4.93 2.43 -18.02
N HIS A 112 -5.04 1.17 -17.57
CA HIS A 112 -6.23 0.35 -17.79
C HIS A 112 -7.46 0.91 -17.07
N ARG A 113 -7.33 1.30 -15.80
CA ARG A 113 -8.44 1.79 -14.97
C ARG A 113 -8.92 3.18 -15.35
N LEU A 114 -8.00 4.04 -15.78
CA LEU A 114 -8.35 5.37 -16.24
C LEU A 114 -8.98 5.34 -17.62
N ASN A 115 -8.66 4.34 -18.45
CA ASN A 115 -9.27 4.08 -19.75
C ASN A 115 -9.38 5.34 -20.63
N GLY A 116 -8.28 6.11 -20.72
CA GLY A 116 -8.21 7.34 -21.52
C GLY A 116 -8.93 8.56 -20.94
N ARG A 117 -9.54 8.47 -19.76
CA ARG A 117 -10.19 9.62 -19.12
C ARG A 117 -9.20 10.70 -18.75
N THR A 118 -9.62 11.95 -18.93
CA THR A 118 -8.98 13.11 -18.33
C THR A 118 -9.20 13.07 -16.82
N VAL A 119 -8.12 12.98 -16.06
CA VAL A 119 -8.17 12.95 -14.59
C VAL A 119 -7.23 13.98 -13.99
N ARG A 120 -7.49 14.32 -12.73
CA ARG A 120 -6.78 15.30 -11.94
C ARG A 120 -6.31 14.63 -10.66
N PHE A 121 -5.00 14.66 -10.44
CA PHE A 121 -4.40 14.10 -9.24
C PHE A 121 -4.25 15.16 -8.16
N TRP A 122 -4.70 14.82 -6.96
CA TRP A 122 -4.70 15.67 -5.79
C TRP A 122 -3.96 14.99 -4.65
N ILE A 123 -3.36 15.78 -3.77
CA ILE A 123 -2.78 15.33 -2.52
C ILE A 123 -3.19 16.26 -1.39
N THR A 124 -3.11 15.77 -0.16
CA THR A 124 -3.24 16.62 1.02
C THR A 124 -1.95 17.43 1.26
N ARG A 125 -2.06 18.55 1.96
CA ARG A 125 -0.94 19.36 2.45
C ARG A 125 -0.01 18.53 3.35
N GLU A 126 -0.57 17.65 4.18
CA GLU A 126 0.25 16.72 4.97
C GLU A 126 1.13 15.83 4.07
N VAL A 127 0.58 15.29 2.98
CA VAL A 127 1.34 14.48 2.01
C VAL A 127 2.41 15.32 1.32
N ARG A 128 2.07 16.56 0.91
CA ARG A 128 3.01 17.53 0.29
C ARG A 128 4.23 17.77 1.19
N ASP A 129 4.00 17.96 2.49
CA ASP A 129 5.04 18.32 3.44
C ASP A 129 5.87 17.11 3.91
N ARG A 130 5.29 15.90 3.87
CA ARG A 130 5.96 14.67 4.34
C ARG A 130 6.76 13.96 3.26
N LEU A 131 6.31 13.98 2.01
CA LEU A 131 6.98 13.24 0.93
C LEU A 131 8.45 13.66 0.74
N PRO A 132 8.81 14.96 0.62
CA PRO A 132 10.21 15.35 0.42
C PRO A 132 11.10 14.86 1.57
N LYS A 133 10.66 15.04 2.82
CA LYS A 133 11.40 14.60 4.02
C LYS A 133 11.69 13.10 4.02
N LEU A 134 10.75 12.27 3.57
CA LEU A 134 10.95 10.82 3.49
C LEU A 134 11.95 10.47 2.38
N VAL A 135 11.79 11.06 1.20
CA VAL A 135 12.62 10.74 0.04
C VAL A 135 14.06 11.25 0.23
N ASP A 136 14.26 12.35 0.96
CA ASP A 136 15.59 12.86 1.32
C ASP A 136 16.36 11.91 2.27
N VAL A 137 15.64 11.19 3.14
CA VAL A 137 16.25 10.27 4.12
C VAL A 137 16.53 8.90 3.50
N ILE A 138 15.56 8.32 2.77
CA ILE A 138 15.63 6.92 2.33
C ILE A 138 15.57 6.72 0.81
N GLY A 139 15.29 7.76 0.03
CA GLY A 139 15.21 7.67 -1.42
C GLY A 139 16.58 7.76 -2.09
N GLY A 140 16.74 7.04 -3.20
CA GLY A 140 17.87 7.23 -4.11
C GLY A 140 17.77 8.48 -4.98
N GLU A 141 18.76 8.70 -5.83
CA GLU A 141 18.87 9.90 -6.65
C GLU A 141 17.71 10.06 -7.64
N ARG A 142 17.31 8.99 -8.34
CA ARG A 142 16.21 9.02 -9.31
C ARG A 142 14.85 9.12 -8.63
N GLU A 143 14.69 8.50 -7.46
CA GLU A 143 13.49 8.63 -6.63
C GLU A 143 13.30 10.07 -6.12
N ARG A 144 14.39 10.73 -5.67
CA ARG A 144 14.40 12.16 -5.30
C ARG A 144 14.02 13.06 -6.46
N TYR A 145 14.64 12.84 -7.61
CA TYR A 145 14.32 13.59 -8.82
C TYR A 145 12.83 13.49 -9.16
N ARG A 146 12.26 12.27 -9.15
CA ARG A 146 10.84 12.05 -9.45
C ARG A 146 9.91 12.71 -8.43
N ALA A 147 10.23 12.60 -7.14
CA ALA A 147 9.44 13.25 -6.10
C ALA A 147 9.37 14.77 -6.27
N GLN A 148 10.46 15.41 -6.71
CA GLN A 148 10.47 16.83 -7.03
C GLN A 148 9.74 17.14 -8.34
N ALA A 149 9.90 16.29 -9.36
CA ALA A 149 9.29 16.50 -10.69
C ALA A 149 7.77 16.52 -10.65
N MET A 150 7.14 15.75 -9.74
CA MET A 150 5.68 15.73 -9.54
C MET A 150 5.09 17.11 -9.18
N PHE A 151 5.88 17.99 -8.56
CA PHE A 151 5.44 19.32 -8.11
C PHE A 151 5.91 20.45 -9.03
N ASN A 152 7.07 20.30 -9.68
CA ASN A 152 7.78 21.40 -10.33
C ASN A 152 7.65 21.41 -11.87
N ALA A 153 6.67 20.69 -12.44
CA ALA A 153 6.42 20.62 -13.88
C ALA A 153 7.61 20.11 -14.73
N ASN A 154 8.54 19.36 -14.12
CA ASN A 154 9.62 18.68 -14.83
C ASN A 154 9.12 17.39 -15.50
N ASN A 155 9.92 16.81 -16.40
CA ASN A 155 9.61 15.50 -17.00
C ASN A 155 9.71 14.39 -15.94
N PHE A 156 8.57 14.03 -15.35
CA PHE A 156 8.44 12.98 -14.34
C PHE A 156 8.87 11.60 -14.86
N TRP A 157 8.69 11.34 -16.15
CA TRP A 157 8.99 10.05 -16.77
C TRP A 157 10.43 9.92 -17.26
N ALA A 158 11.25 10.97 -17.15
CA ALA A 158 12.64 10.96 -17.63
C ALA A 158 13.45 9.80 -17.04
N GLY A 159 14.10 9.02 -17.92
CA GLY A 159 14.93 7.87 -17.53
C GLY A 159 14.13 6.69 -16.96
N SER A 160 12.82 6.70 -17.09
CA SER A 160 11.94 5.60 -16.69
C SER A 160 11.76 4.60 -17.85
N ARG A 161 11.53 3.32 -17.51
CA ARG A 161 11.02 2.33 -18.47
C ARG A 161 9.68 2.71 -19.12
N TRP A 162 8.95 3.66 -18.52
CA TRP A 162 7.68 4.21 -18.99
C TRP A 162 7.82 5.45 -19.87
N GLU A 163 9.03 5.99 -20.04
CA GLU A 163 9.26 7.14 -20.91
C GLU A 163 8.77 6.85 -22.33
N GLY A 164 7.89 7.72 -22.85
CA GLY A 164 7.26 7.55 -24.16
C GLY A 164 6.22 6.42 -24.27
N LYS A 165 5.89 5.72 -23.19
CA LYS A 165 4.95 4.57 -23.19
C LYS A 165 3.66 4.81 -22.39
N VAL A 166 3.59 5.89 -21.62
CA VAL A 166 2.39 6.25 -20.85
C VAL A 166 1.28 6.79 -21.75
N SER A 167 0.03 6.63 -21.33
CA SER A 167 -1.13 7.21 -21.98
C SER A 167 -1.15 8.74 -21.85
N GLU A 168 -1.90 9.41 -22.72
CA GLU A 168 -2.00 10.88 -22.78
C GLU A 168 -2.33 11.53 -21.43
N ASN A 169 -3.27 10.94 -20.68
CA ASN A 169 -3.69 11.41 -19.37
C ASN A 169 -2.65 11.24 -18.24
N LEU A 170 -1.57 10.49 -18.48
CA LEU A 170 -0.44 10.35 -17.56
C LEU A 170 0.83 11.01 -18.09
N ARG A 171 0.87 11.44 -19.37
CA ARG A 171 2.06 12.01 -20.01
C ARG A 171 2.61 13.22 -19.25
N ASP A 172 1.72 14.14 -18.89
CA ASP A 172 2.04 15.34 -18.10
C ASP A 172 1.65 15.15 -16.63
N PHE A 173 2.06 14.03 -16.04
CA PHE A 173 1.73 13.70 -14.66
C PHE A 173 2.16 14.82 -13.70
N ARG A 174 1.19 15.40 -12.99
CA ARG A 174 1.37 16.45 -12.00
C ARG A 174 0.36 16.28 -10.89
N VAL A 175 0.74 16.65 -9.67
CA VAL A 175 -0.15 16.62 -8.51
C VAL A 175 -0.50 18.04 -8.06
N ARG A 176 -1.77 18.23 -7.68
CA ARG A 176 -2.27 19.46 -7.07
C ARG A 176 -2.42 19.26 -5.57
N VAL A 177 -2.36 20.35 -4.83
CA VAL A 177 -2.54 20.34 -3.37
C VAL A 177 -3.95 20.79 -3.07
N LEU A 178 -4.63 20.06 -2.16
CA LEU A 178 -5.91 20.49 -1.61
C LEU A 178 -5.64 21.62 -0.62
N GLU A 179 -5.95 22.86 -1.02
CA GLU A 179 -5.76 24.05 -0.16
C GLU A 179 -6.92 24.19 0.85
N ASP A 180 -8.15 23.89 0.42
CA ASP A 180 -9.36 23.88 1.25
C ASP A 180 -9.59 22.50 1.89
N GLU A 181 -8.58 21.96 2.57
CA GLU A 181 -8.81 20.77 3.40
C GLU A 181 -9.81 21.13 4.50
N PRO A 182 -10.90 20.38 4.65
CA PRO A 182 -11.82 20.65 5.74
C PRO A 182 -11.02 20.52 7.03
N SER A 183 -11.15 21.50 7.93
CA SER A 183 -10.61 21.37 9.28
C SER A 183 -11.37 20.22 9.93
N TRP A 184 -10.85 19.00 9.81
CA TRP A 184 -11.44 17.79 10.34
C TRP A 184 -11.20 17.71 11.85
N THR A 185 -11.57 18.77 12.58
CA THR A 185 -11.53 18.76 14.04
C THR A 185 -12.67 17.88 14.56
N ALA A 186 -12.54 17.44 15.81
CA ALA A 186 -13.58 16.68 16.51
C ALA A 186 -14.95 17.41 16.56
N GLU A 187 -14.97 18.72 16.29
CA GLU A 187 -16.13 19.61 16.36
C GLU A 187 -17.03 19.57 15.12
N GLY A 188 -16.65 18.81 14.09
CA GLY A 188 -17.51 18.52 12.95
C GLY A 188 -17.04 19.15 11.65
N VAL A 189 -17.86 18.93 10.62
CA VAL A 189 -17.56 19.28 9.23
C VAL A 189 -18.18 20.64 8.93
N SER A 190 -17.48 21.50 8.18
CA SER A 190 -18.13 22.72 7.66
C SER A 190 -19.41 22.34 6.89
N PRO A 191 -20.54 23.06 7.07
CA PRO A 191 -21.82 22.74 6.42
C PRO A 191 -21.77 22.61 4.88
N GLN A 192 -20.74 23.18 4.24
CA GLN A 192 -20.48 23.05 2.81
C GLN A 192 -19.99 21.65 2.42
N HIS A 193 -19.26 20.97 3.31
CA HIS A 193 -18.69 19.64 3.08
C HIS A 193 -19.64 18.50 3.53
N GLU A 194 -20.59 18.76 4.44
CA GLU A 194 -21.65 17.79 4.80
C GLU A 194 -22.58 17.48 3.62
N ARG A 195 -22.82 18.47 2.73
CA ARG A 195 -23.61 18.28 1.51
C ARG A 195 -22.96 17.36 0.47
N ILE A 196 -21.68 17.01 0.63
CA ILE A 196 -20.90 16.23 -0.33
C ILE A 196 -20.85 14.73 0.05
N LEU A 197 -21.26 14.37 1.28
CA LEU A 197 -21.43 12.97 1.69
C LEU A 197 -22.67 12.38 1.01
N SER A 198 -22.51 12.07 -0.27
CA SER A 198 -23.60 11.71 -1.18
C SER A 198 -24.24 10.37 -0.89
N THR A 199 -23.56 9.48 -0.13
CA THR A 199 -24.02 8.11 0.11
C THR A 199 -23.91 7.69 1.57
N PRO A 200 -24.69 6.68 2.02
CA PRO A 200 -24.51 6.08 3.34
C PRO A 200 -23.08 5.55 3.56
N PHE A 201 -22.45 5.06 2.49
CA PHE A 201 -21.05 4.62 2.52
C PHE A 201 -20.09 5.77 2.84
N ASP A 202 -20.26 6.92 2.18
CA ASP A 202 -19.43 8.10 2.39
C ASP A 202 -19.53 8.57 3.85
N SER A 203 -20.75 8.69 4.38
CA SER A 203 -21.02 9.07 5.78
C SER A 203 -20.39 8.10 6.78
N ALA A 204 -20.52 6.79 6.53
CA ALA A 204 -19.93 5.74 7.35
C ALA A 204 -18.39 5.82 7.39
N VAL A 205 -17.74 5.81 6.23
CA VAL A 205 -16.28 5.88 6.15
C VAL A 205 -15.75 7.14 6.82
N ALA A 206 -16.40 8.29 6.59
CA ALA A 206 -16.01 9.55 7.19
C ALA A 206 -16.16 9.53 8.72
N HIS A 207 -17.25 8.96 9.25
CA HIS A 207 -17.46 8.83 10.69
C HIS A 207 -16.34 8.02 11.36
N VAL A 208 -16.03 6.82 10.86
CA VAL A 208 -14.98 5.99 11.46
C VAL A 208 -13.59 6.61 11.33
N CYS A 209 -13.28 7.28 10.21
CA CYS A 209 -12.00 7.96 10.09
C CYS A 209 -11.84 9.06 11.15
N ARG A 210 -12.91 9.80 11.47
CA ARG A 210 -12.90 10.82 12.54
C ARG A 210 -12.71 10.21 13.92
N GLU A 211 -13.45 9.13 14.23
CA GLU A 211 -13.30 8.44 15.52
C GLU A 211 -11.89 7.85 15.71
N MET A 212 -11.30 7.29 14.64
CA MET A 212 -9.94 6.78 14.67
C MET A 212 -8.89 7.90 14.85
N LEU A 213 -9.12 9.07 14.24
CA LEU A 213 -8.25 10.24 14.39
C LEU A 213 -8.32 10.83 15.80
N SER A 214 -9.51 11.05 16.35
CA SER A 214 -9.67 11.58 17.71
C SER A 214 -9.03 10.66 18.76
N SER A 215 -9.21 9.34 18.60
CA SER A 215 -8.58 8.34 19.47
C SER A 215 -7.06 8.30 19.37
N SER A 216 -6.48 8.77 18.26
CA SER A 216 -5.02 8.85 18.07
C SER A 216 -4.41 10.10 18.71
N GLU A 217 -5.19 11.19 18.82
CA GLU A 217 -4.75 12.48 19.38
C GLU A 217 -4.87 12.51 20.93
N ASP A 218 -5.74 11.70 21.52
CA ASP A 218 -5.91 11.53 22.98
C ASP A 218 -4.83 10.68 23.65
N THR A 219 -3.88 10.12 22.90
CA THR A 219 -2.75 9.40 23.49
C THR A 219 -1.63 10.41 23.80
N PRO A 220 -1.22 10.61 25.07
CA PRO A 220 -0.12 11.51 25.39
C PRO A 220 1.10 11.12 24.56
N THR A 221 1.59 12.08 23.80
CA THR A 221 2.79 11.91 22.98
C THR A 221 3.95 11.64 23.94
N GLU A 222 4.35 10.37 24.09
CA GLU A 222 5.75 10.09 24.35
C GLU A 222 6.49 10.70 23.16
N THR A 223 7.16 11.83 23.42
CA THR A 223 8.10 12.47 22.50
C THR A 223 8.87 11.38 21.75
N PRO A 224 8.79 11.30 20.41
CA PRO A 224 9.79 10.55 19.68
C PRO A 224 11.09 11.30 19.93
N ALA A 225 11.95 10.71 20.75
CA ALA A 225 13.30 11.21 20.93
C ALA A 225 13.87 11.46 19.53
N THR A 226 14.26 12.71 19.26
CA THR A 226 15.25 13.04 18.24
C THR A 226 16.52 12.28 18.62
N GLY A 227 16.58 11.04 18.15
CA GLY A 227 17.60 10.06 18.50
C GLY A 227 17.57 8.98 17.44
N PHE A 228 18.11 9.30 16.27
CA PHE A 228 18.65 8.27 15.40
C PHE A 228 19.64 7.45 16.24
N PRO A 229 19.60 6.09 16.19
CA PRO A 229 20.73 5.33 16.70
C PRO A 229 21.95 5.72 15.86
N PRO A 230 23.07 6.17 16.46
CA PRO A 230 24.28 6.39 15.70
C PRO A 230 24.74 5.04 15.15
N ASP A 231 25.23 5.05 13.91
CA ASP A 231 25.97 3.95 13.32
C ASP A 231 27.02 3.46 14.32
N THR A 232 26.93 2.19 14.70
CA THR A 232 28.05 1.46 15.28
C THR A 232 28.36 0.29 14.37
N ASP A 233 29.57 0.36 13.81
CA ASP A 233 30.24 -0.68 13.05
C ASP A 233 30.15 -2.06 13.70
N GLY A 234 29.91 -3.08 12.88
CA GLY A 234 30.64 -4.34 12.97
C GLY A 234 30.56 -5.19 14.25
N GLN A 235 29.42 -5.26 14.96
CA GLN A 235 29.23 -6.30 15.99
C GLN A 235 27.94 -7.10 15.82
N ALA A 236 28.11 -8.42 15.78
CA ALA A 236 27.07 -9.42 15.71
C ALA A 236 26.05 -9.23 16.86
N MET A 237 24.78 -8.99 16.49
CA MET A 237 23.67 -9.10 17.44
C MET A 237 23.57 -10.54 17.95
N GLN A 238 23.89 -10.74 19.22
CA GLN A 238 23.61 -11.99 19.91
C GLN A 238 22.10 -12.30 19.91
N PRO A 239 21.71 -13.58 19.81
CA PRO A 239 20.31 -13.97 19.79
C PRO A 239 19.65 -13.74 21.16
N ARG A 240 18.55 -12.98 21.20
CA ARG A 240 17.67 -12.96 22.38
C ARG A 240 16.91 -14.29 22.49
N PRO A 241 16.82 -14.89 23.69
CA PRO A 241 16.40 -16.28 23.86
C PRO A 241 14.92 -16.49 23.58
N THR A 242 14.66 -17.55 22.83
CA THR A 242 13.34 -18.16 22.61
C THR A 242 12.78 -18.78 23.90
N GLY A 243 11.52 -18.52 24.20
CA GLY A 243 10.79 -19.32 25.18
C GLY A 243 9.40 -18.81 25.55
N LYS A 244 8.36 -19.32 24.87
CA LYS A 244 7.22 -20.06 25.45
C LYS A 244 6.06 -20.23 24.44
N PRO A 245 5.30 -21.33 24.53
CA PRO A 245 4.46 -21.82 23.45
C PRO A 245 3.11 -21.10 23.42
N LYS A 246 2.61 -20.75 22.23
CA LYS A 246 1.21 -20.35 22.07
C LYS A 246 0.49 -21.37 21.19
N ASN A 247 -0.06 -22.39 21.85
CA ASN A 247 -1.31 -23.01 21.42
C ASN A 247 -2.43 -21.95 21.54
N MET A 248 -2.51 -21.02 20.60
CA MET A 248 -3.73 -20.23 20.41
C MET A 248 -4.60 -20.97 19.41
N ARG A 249 -5.55 -21.76 19.94
CA ARG A 249 -6.71 -22.22 19.19
C ARG A 249 -7.37 -20.99 18.56
N ILE A 250 -7.30 -20.90 17.24
CA ILE A 250 -8.11 -19.96 16.46
C ILE A 250 -9.56 -20.35 16.72
N SER A 251 -10.25 -19.57 17.54
CA SER A 251 -11.69 -19.68 17.74
C SER A 251 -12.37 -19.39 16.39
N ARG A 252 -12.75 -20.45 15.67
CA ARG A 252 -13.65 -20.42 14.51
C ARG A 252 -15.09 -20.08 14.94
N ASN A 253 -15.30 -18.90 15.50
CA ASN A 253 -16.66 -18.44 15.80
C ASN A 253 -16.85 -17.01 15.25
N PRO A 254 -17.38 -16.87 14.02
CA PRO A 254 -17.51 -15.59 13.32
C PRO A 254 -18.62 -14.68 13.87
N GLN A 255 -19.43 -15.13 14.83
CA GLN A 255 -20.60 -14.39 15.36
C GLN A 255 -20.33 -13.46 16.55
N ARG A 256 -19.07 -13.08 16.82
CA ARG A 256 -18.74 -12.26 18.02
C ARG A 256 -17.96 -10.97 17.78
N ALA A 257 -17.87 -10.49 16.53
CA ALA A 257 -17.47 -9.11 16.28
C ALA A 257 -18.61 -8.18 16.73
N ARG A 258 -18.58 -7.78 18.00
CA ARG A 258 -19.47 -6.75 18.51
C ARG A 258 -19.09 -5.43 17.83
N VAL A 259 -20.03 -4.84 17.11
CA VAL A 259 -20.04 -3.41 16.80
C VAL A 259 -19.77 -2.65 18.11
N GLY A 260 -18.72 -1.82 18.13
CA GLY A 260 -18.40 -0.98 19.29
C GLY A 260 -17.30 -1.47 20.23
N THR A 261 -16.41 -2.40 19.85
CA THR A 261 -15.15 -2.56 20.59
C THR A 261 -14.21 -1.39 20.30
N ARG A 262 -14.30 -0.34 21.14
CA ARG A 262 -13.30 0.74 21.27
C ARG A 262 -11.91 0.22 21.00
N PHE A 263 -11.16 0.94 20.15
CA PHE A 263 -9.84 0.63 19.54
C PHE A 263 -8.82 -0.04 20.47
N THR A 264 -9.06 -1.27 20.90
CA THR A 264 -8.24 -1.93 21.91
C THR A 264 -7.28 -2.89 21.23
N ASN A 265 -6.00 -2.54 21.29
CA ASN A 265 -4.80 -3.36 20.99
C ASN A 265 -4.37 -3.57 19.54
N SER A 266 -4.93 -2.87 18.54
CA SER A 266 -4.37 -2.91 17.17
C SER A 266 -3.91 -1.54 16.72
N LYS A 267 -2.64 -1.42 16.29
CA LYS A 267 -2.02 -0.18 15.77
C LYS A 267 -2.97 0.48 14.77
N LEU A 268 -3.45 1.69 15.09
CA LEU A 268 -4.37 2.45 14.25
C LEU A 268 -3.73 2.72 12.87
N PRO A 269 -4.55 2.89 11.82
CA PRO A 269 -4.04 3.37 10.55
C PRO A 269 -3.32 4.71 10.76
N SER A 270 -2.33 4.99 9.93
CA SER A 270 -1.60 6.25 10.05
C SER A 270 -2.51 7.46 9.78
N GLY A 271 -2.36 8.51 10.59
CA GLY A 271 -3.19 9.72 10.52
C GLY A 271 -3.31 10.30 9.10
N HIS A 272 -2.20 10.42 8.37
CA HIS A 272 -2.21 10.89 6.98
C HIS A 272 -3.13 10.08 6.05
N THR A 273 -3.22 8.76 6.23
CA THR A 273 -4.08 7.89 5.41
C THR A 273 -5.54 8.12 5.75
N LEU A 274 -5.87 8.27 7.05
CA LEU A 274 -7.23 8.59 7.50
C LEU A 274 -7.67 9.97 7.01
N ARG A 275 -6.79 10.98 7.08
CA ARG A 275 -7.07 12.33 6.55
C ARG A 275 -7.21 12.34 5.02
N THR A 276 -6.41 11.56 4.30
CA THR A 276 -6.56 11.38 2.84
C THR A 276 -7.91 10.73 2.50
N LEU A 277 -8.30 9.68 3.23
CA LEU A 277 -9.62 9.05 3.06
C LEU A 277 -10.75 10.06 3.29
N LEU A 278 -10.66 10.86 4.36
CA LEU A 278 -11.63 11.91 4.66
C LEU A 278 -11.72 12.96 3.55
N ALA A 279 -10.58 13.50 3.12
CA ALA A 279 -10.51 14.50 2.05
C ALA A 279 -11.13 13.96 0.75
N GLY A 280 -10.82 12.72 0.38
CA GLY A 280 -11.36 12.11 -0.83
C GLY A 280 -12.86 11.87 -0.77
N ILE A 281 -13.36 11.30 0.32
CA ILE A 281 -14.80 11.05 0.50
C ILE A 281 -15.58 12.38 0.52
N ALA A 282 -15.07 13.38 1.24
CA ALA A 282 -15.71 14.68 1.33
C ALA A 282 -15.64 15.52 0.06
N GLY A 283 -14.71 15.22 -0.84
CA GLY A 283 -14.63 15.84 -2.16
C GLY A 283 -15.36 15.07 -3.25
N GLY A 284 -16.01 13.94 -2.93
CA GLY A 284 -16.58 13.04 -3.95
C GLY A 284 -15.52 12.45 -4.90
N MET A 285 -14.26 12.38 -4.47
CA MET A 285 -13.10 11.95 -5.24
C MET A 285 -12.87 10.45 -5.09
N THR A 286 -12.09 9.86 -6.00
CA THR A 286 -11.55 8.50 -5.81
C THR A 286 -10.28 8.58 -4.97
N ILE A 287 -10.20 7.79 -3.90
CA ILE A 287 -8.98 7.67 -3.09
C ILE A 287 -8.12 6.55 -3.66
N LEU A 288 -6.91 6.87 -4.10
CA LEU A 288 -5.91 5.88 -4.50
C LEU A 288 -4.94 5.65 -3.33
N THR A 289 -4.80 4.38 -2.90
CA THR A 289 -3.91 3.99 -1.81
C THR A 289 -3.33 2.58 -2.04
N ASN A 290 -2.13 2.31 -1.53
CA ASN A 290 -1.62 0.94 -1.44
C ASN A 290 -1.75 0.34 -0.03
N ASN A 291 -2.24 1.14 0.93
CA ASN A 291 -2.44 0.75 2.32
C ASN A 291 -3.73 -0.08 2.49
N ARG A 292 -3.80 -1.24 1.86
CA ARG A 292 -4.96 -2.16 1.94
C ARG A 292 -5.36 -2.45 3.39
N GLY A 293 -4.37 -2.65 4.27
CA GLY A 293 -4.61 -2.93 5.69
C GLY A 293 -5.33 -1.79 6.42
N ALA A 294 -4.99 -0.53 6.11
CA ALA A 294 -5.65 0.65 6.68
C ALA A 294 -7.12 0.71 6.24
N VAL A 295 -7.37 0.57 4.93
CA VAL A 295 -8.72 0.59 4.36
C VAL A 295 -9.57 -0.53 4.94
N LEU A 296 -9.07 -1.77 4.96
CA LEU A 296 -9.81 -2.91 5.52
C LEU A 296 -10.12 -2.73 7.00
N LYS A 297 -9.28 -2.01 7.75
CA LYS A 297 -9.54 -1.70 9.15
C LYS A 297 -10.69 -0.71 9.32
N VAL A 298 -10.70 0.35 8.53
CA VAL A 298 -11.80 1.34 8.48
C VAL A 298 -13.11 0.64 8.11
N LEU A 299 -13.10 -0.18 7.07
CA LEU A 299 -14.28 -0.92 6.62
C LEU A 299 -14.78 -1.93 7.66
N ARG A 300 -13.87 -2.64 8.33
CA ARG A 300 -14.22 -3.59 9.40
C ARG A 300 -14.91 -2.91 10.58
N GLU A 301 -14.45 -1.73 10.98
CA GLU A 301 -15.05 -0.98 12.10
C GLU A 301 -16.49 -0.55 11.76
N GLN A 302 -16.75 -0.25 10.49
CA GLN A 302 -18.09 -0.03 9.95
C GLN A 302 -18.96 -1.31 9.86
N GLY A 303 -18.46 -2.46 10.29
CA GLY A 303 -19.16 -3.74 10.17
C GLY A 303 -19.15 -4.32 8.75
N VAL A 304 -18.40 -3.73 7.82
CA VAL A 304 -18.22 -4.24 6.46
C VAL A 304 -17.15 -5.34 6.47
N MET A 305 -17.60 -6.59 6.61
CA MET A 305 -16.72 -7.76 6.75
C MET A 305 -16.42 -8.46 5.41
N GLU A 306 -17.36 -8.39 4.46
CA GLU A 306 -17.21 -8.84 3.08
C GLU A 306 -17.80 -7.77 2.16
N GLY A 307 -17.22 -7.60 0.96
CA GLY A 307 -17.54 -6.50 0.05
C GLY A 307 -19.04 -6.32 -0.11
N ILE A 308 -19.52 -5.09 0.06
CA ILE A 308 -20.95 -4.74 -0.01
C ILE A 308 -21.49 -5.27 -1.34
N PRO A 309 -22.32 -6.34 -1.34
CA PRO A 309 -23.12 -6.63 -2.50
C PRO A 309 -24.10 -5.47 -2.58
N PHE A 310 -24.08 -4.71 -3.68
CA PHE A 310 -25.17 -3.78 -3.99
C PHE A 310 -26.45 -4.60 -4.19
N ALA A 311 -27.10 -4.97 -3.10
CA ALA A 311 -28.45 -5.46 -3.07
C ALA A 311 -29.35 -4.26 -2.75
N TYR A 312 -30.38 -4.10 -3.58
CA TYR A 312 -31.41 -3.05 -3.53
C TYR A 312 -31.03 -1.70 -4.16
N ALA A 313 -30.65 -1.71 -5.44
CA ALA A 313 -31.36 -0.80 -6.33
C ALA A 313 -32.69 -1.50 -6.64
N GLU A 314 -33.79 -1.02 -6.06
CA GLU A 314 -35.11 -1.43 -6.49
C GLU A 314 -35.20 -1.22 -8.01
N GLU A 315 -35.72 -2.21 -8.73
CA GLU A 315 -36.14 -2.06 -10.12
C GLU A 315 -37.25 -0.98 -10.17
N GLY A 316 -36.86 0.29 -10.23
CA GLY A 316 -37.84 1.37 -10.13
C GLY A 316 -37.28 2.78 -10.26
N THR A 317 -36.07 3.06 -9.78
CA THR A 317 -35.45 4.37 -9.98
C THR A 317 -34.52 4.31 -11.18
N LYS A 318 -35.08 4.65 -12.35
CA LYS A 318 -34.29 5.28 -13.42
C LYS A 318 -33.82 6.64 -12.91
N GLU A 319 -32.91 6.66 -11.95
CA GLU A 319 -32.04 7.82 -11.80
C GLU A 319 -31.01 7.70 -12.91
N ASP A 320 -31.07 8.64 -13.86
CA ASP A 320 -30.09 8.93 -14.91
C ASP A 320 -28.71 9.35 -14.32
N GLY A 321 -28.24 8.68 -13.27
CA GLY A 321 -27.08 9.10 -12.48
C GLY A 321 -25.82 8.37 -12.90
N GLN A 322 -24.88 9.09 -13.52
CA GLN A 322 -23.48 8.71 -13.69
C GLN A 322 -22.77 8.27 -12.38
N ASP A 323 -23.40 8.45 -11.21
CA ASP A 323 -22.85 8.16 -9.89
C ASP A 323 -22.93 6.71 -9.43
N ALA A 324 -23.81 5.86 -9.99
CA ALA A 324 -24.02 4.48 -9.52
C ALA A 324 -22.82 3.52 -9.77
N HIS A 325 -21.81 3.95 -10.55
CA HIS A 325 -20.66 3.12 -10.94
C HIS A 325 -19.30 3.77 -10.63
N ARG A 326 -19.22 4.68 -9.66
CA ARG A 326 -17.98 5.37 -9.28
C ARG A 326 -17.23 4.62 -8.17
N ALA A 327 -15.93 4.39 -8.37
CA ALA A 327 -15.05 3.81 -7.36
C ALA A 327 -14.69 4.89 -6.32
N ARG A 328 -15.10 4.70 -5.06
CA ARG A 328 -14.67 5.59 -3.95
C ARG A 328 -13.24 5.31 -3.51
N ILE A 329 -12.86 4.03 -3.40
CA ILE A 329 -11.53 3.63 -2.96
C ILE A 329 -10.92 2.68 -4.00
N TRP A 330 -9.73 3.03 -4.47
CA TRP A 330 -8.92 2.25 -5.40
C TRP A 330 -7.65 1.79 -4.68
N ILE A 331 -7.57 0.49 -4.45
CA ILE A 331 -6.44 -0.15 -3.77
C ILE A 331 -5.52 -0.80 -4.80
N VAL A 332 -4.23 -0.49 -4.74
CA VAL A 332 -3.19 -1.10 -5.59
C VAL A 332 -2.16 -1.86 -4.74
N ASN A 333 -1.23 -2.54 -5.42
CA ASN A 333 -0.18 -3.31 -4.77
C ASN A 333 0.73 -2.41 -3.93
N PRO A 334 1.26 -2.92 -2.79
CA PRO A 334 2.21 -2.18 -1.97
C PRO A 334 3.49 -1.91 -2.74
N SER A 335 4.10 -0.76 -2.48
CA SER A 335 5.43 -0.42 -2.97
C SER A 335 6.12 0.57 -2.02
N SER A 336 7.44 0.49 -1.97
CA SER A 336 8.32 1.32 -1.13
C SER A 336 9.52 1.80 -1.95
N LEU A 337 10.21 2.82 -1.44
CA LEU A 337 11.49 3.27 -1.99
C LEU A 337 12.53 2.15 -1.90
N ALA A 338 13.22 1.91 -3.01
CA ALA A 338 14.09 0.74 -3.18
C ALA A 338 15.45 1.09 -3.80
N GLU A 339 15.58 2.24 -4.47
CA GLU A 339 16.77 2.60 -5.25
C GLU A 339 18.05 2.52 -4.42
N TRP A 340 18.08 3.21 -3.27
CA TRP A 340 19.25 3.27 -2.42
C TRP A 340 19.72 1.86 -2.00
N ARG A 341 18.77 1.02 -1.58
CA ARG A 341 19.08 -0.36 -1.14
C ARG A 341 19.55 -1.22 -2.31
N ARG A 342 18.90 -1.12 -3.47
CA ARG A 342 19.30 -1.85 -4.68
C ARG A 342 20.73 -1.48 -5.07
N CYS A 343 21.02 -0.19 -5.19
CA CYS A 343 22.35 0.30 -5.55
C CYS A 343 23.43 -0.14 -4.54
N GLN A 344 23.11 -0.14 -3.24
CA GLN A 344 24.03 -0.63 -2.22
C GLN A 344 24.36 -2.12 -2.42
N VAL A 345 23.35 -2.96 -2.68
CA VAL A 345 23.53 -4.40 -2.90
C VAL A 345 24.29 -4.67 -4.20
N GLU A 346 23.92 -4.01 -5.30
CA GLU A 346 24.59 -4.16 -6.60
C GLU A 346 26.06 -3.75 -6.53
N LYS A 347 26.36 -2.65 -5.82
CA LYS A 347 27.74 -2.21 -5.59
C LYS A 347 28.54 -3.26 -4.82
N ALA A 348 28.01 -3.73 -3.69
CA ALA A 348 28.68 -4.77 -2.89
C ALA A 348 28.89 -6.08 -3.68
N ASN A 349 27.93 -6.47 -4.52
CA ASN A 349 28.05 -7.65 -5.38
C ASN A 349 29.12 -7.46 -6.44
N THR A 350 29.20 -6.27 -7.06
CA THR A 350 30.22 -5.94 -8.07
C THR A 350 31.62 -5.97 -7.46
N GLU A 351 31.80 -5.33 -6.30
CA GLU A 351 33.08 -5.32 -5.58
C GLU A 351 33.55 -6.75 -5.22
N LEU A 352 32.62 -7.62 -4.81
CA LEU A 352 32.95 -9.02 -4.50
C LEU A 352 33.33 -9.82 -5.75
N ILE A 353 32.66 -9.59 -6.89
CA ILE A 353 33.01 -10.24 -8.17
C ILE A 353 34.41 -9.80 -8.61
N GLU A 354 34.73 -8.51 -8.49
CA GLU A 354 36.06 -7.97 -8.81
C GLU A 354 37.16 -8.49 -7.88
N GLN A 355 36.84 -8.73 -6.61
CA GLN A 355 37.76 -9.35 -5.65
C GLN A 355 38.07 -10.81 -5.99
N TYR A 356 37.14 -11.53 -6.63
CA TYR A 356 37.25 -12.94 -6.98
C TYR A 356 36.99 -13.20 -8.48
N PRO A 357 37.85 -12.72 -9.40
CA PRO A 357 37.59 -12.70 -10.85
C PRO A 357 37.51 -14.10 -11.50
N GLY A 358 37.92 -15.15 -10.80
CA GLY A 358 37.80 -16.55 -11.23
C GLY A 358 36.67 -17.32 -10.56
N ALA A 359 35.87 -16.69 -9.69
CA ALA A 359 34.81 -17.37 -8.98
C ALA A 359 33.59 -17.59 -9.87
N ARG A 360 33.01 -18.79 -9.79
CA ARG A 360 31.78 -19.12 -10.51
C ARG A 360 30.58 -18.56 -9.76
N ILE A 361 29.77 -17.74 -10.42
CA ILE A 361 28.49 -17.27 -9.86
C ILE A 361 27.47 -18.40 -9.94
N GLU A 362 26.95 -18.80 -8.79
CA GLU A 362 25.89 -19.79 -8.69
C GLU A 362 24.52 -19.11 -8.81
N ARG A 363 23.79 -19.43 -9.89
CA ARG A 363 22.47 -18.86 -10.19
C ARG A 363 21.30 -19.69 -9.64
N ILE A 364 21.49 -20.31 -8.48
CA ILE A 364 20.43 -21.04 -7.79
C ILE A 364 19.70 -20.07 -6.86
N VAL A 365 18.37 -20.01 -7.00
CA VAL A 365 17.48 -19.15 -6.21
C VAL A 365 16.82 -19.93 -5.10
#